data_AF-A0A3A6MYK5-F1
#
_entry.id   AF-A0A3A6MYK5-F1
#
_cell.length_a   1.000
_cell.length_b   1.000
_cell.length_c   1.000
_cell.angle_alpha   90.00
_cell.angle_beta   90.00
_cell.angle_gamma   90.00
#
_symmetry.space_group_name_H-M   'P 1'
#
loop_
_entity.id
_entity.type
_entity.pdbx_description
1 polymer ?
#
loop_
_entity_poly.entity_id
_entity_poly.type
_entity_poly.pdbx_seq_one_letter_code
_entity_poly.pdbx_strand_id
1 'polypeptide(L)'
;MESALLMMAFSFLPAVILMKVLDVLKDAWEKRRIVFPVTCRELAEALLRENSLNYEVVCGGSRVPGRCDWKRRAIYLSYESENRCLAAVFQAAHEVGHAFHGPMPVVRALSLFWGAYLVWLLLCLWGGLAWSEGTWRLLLAVMACLFGVRIVDSWFDELRATRYARNQLKKLVVGDTEKRALQLHFAAYCLTHIVLPVSFSAAFLSGGRVFWCFGKLLGGSGIC
;
A
#
# COMPACT_ATOMS: atom_id res chain seq x y z
N MET A 1 23.50 5.94 20.43
CA MET A 1 23.17 4.87 19.46
C MET A 1 22.03 4.00 19.99
N GLU A 2 22.08 3.61 21.26
CA GLU A 2 21.03 2.82 21.95
C GLU A 2 19.65 3.50 21.96
N SER A 3 19.57 4.80 22.19
CA SER A 3 18.32 5.57 22.19
C SER A 3 17.61 5.61 20.83
N ALA A 4 18.37 5.62 19.72
CA ALA A 4 17.82 5.58 18.37
C ALA A 4 17.31 4.17 18.00
N LEU A 5 18.03 3.11 18.44
CA LEU A 5 17.61 1.72 18.29
C LEU A 5 16.34 1.42 19.10
N LEU A 6 16.23 1.97 20.31
CA LEU A 6 15.04 1.85 21.14
C LEU A 6 13.82 2.56 20.53
N MET A 7 14.00 3.76 19.96
CA MET A 7 12.92 4.45 19.24
C MET A 7 12.51 3.72 17.96
N MET A 8 13.46 3.15 17.23
CA MET A 8 13.14 2.30 16.07
C MET A 8 12.37 1.05 16.53
N ALA A 9 12.84 0.33 17.55
CA ALA A 9 12.17 -0.85 18.09
C ALA A 9 10.75 -0.54 18.61
N PHE A 10 10.55 0.59 19.30
CA PHE A 10 9.22 1.05 19.72
C PHE A 10 8.31 1.45 18.56
N SER A 11 8.88 1.88 17.43
CA SER A 11 8.13 2.18 16.21
C SER A 11 7.74 0.91 15.45
N PHE A 12 8.56 -0.14 15.53
CA PHE A 12 8.29 -1.44 14.89
C PHE A 12 7.38 -2.34 15.73
N LEU A 13 7.36 -2.23 17.06
CA LEU A 13 6.54 -3.08 17.93
C LEU A 13 5.03 -2.97 17.62
N PRO A 14 4.43 -1.77 17.45
CA PRO A 14 3.06 -1.62 17.00
C PRO A 14 2.84 -2.25 15.62
N ALA A 15 3.78 -2.11 14.68
CA ALA A 15 3.68 -2.69 13.35
C ALA A 15 3.71 -4.23 13.39
N VAL A 16 4.56 -4.84 14.23
CA VAL A 16 4.65 -6.29 14.42
C VAL A 16 3.40 -6.84 15.09
N ILE A 17 2.91 -6.18 16.15
CA ILE A 17 1.65 -6.55 16.81
C ILE A 17 0.50 -6.47 15.80
N LEU A 18 0.47 -5.41 15.00
CA LEU A 18 -0.56 -5.21 13.99
C LEU A 18 -0.49 -6.25 12.88
N MET A 19 0.70 -6.58 12.38
CA MET A 19 0.90 -7.67 11.42
C MET A 19 0.42 -9.02 11.99
N LYS A 20 0.72 -9.33 13.25
CA LYS A 20 0.22 -10.55 13.90
C LYS A 20 -1.30 -10.57 14.04
N VAL A 21 -1.91 -9.44 14.41
CA VAL A 21 -3.37 -9.31 14.48
C VAL A 21 -3.97 -9.52 13.09
N LEU A 22 -3.35 -8.96 12.06
CA LEU A 22 -3.78 -9.09 10.66
C LEU A 22 -3.65 -10.54 10.15
N ASP A 23 -2.58 -11.25 10.48
CA ASP A 23 -2.43 -12.68 10.16
C ASP A 23 -3.50 -13.53 10.84
N VAL A 24 -3.74 -13.32 12.14
CA VAL A 24 -4.80 -14.04 12.88
C VAL A 24 -6.18 -13.74 12.29
N LEU A 25 -6.44 -12.48 11.91
CA LEU A 25 -7.69 -12.10 11.25
C LEU A 25 -7.81 -12.73 9.87
N LYS A 26 -6.74 -12.76 9.08
CA LYS A 26 -6.70 -13.41 7.77
C LYS A 26 -7.02 -14.91 7.89
N ASP A 27 -6.35 -15.62 8.79
CA ASP A 27 -6.60 -17.06 9.05
C ASP A 27 -8.04 -17.30 9.52
N ALA A 28 -8.56 -16.45 10.40
CA ALA A 28 -9.94 -16.53 10.86
C ALA A 28 -10.94 -16.24 9.73
N TRP A 29 -10.57 -15.41 8.75
CA TRP A 29 -11.41 -15.08 7.60
C TRP A 29 -11.40 -16.16 6.52
N GLU A 30 -10.26 -16.75 6.21
CA GLU A 30 -10.18 -17.89 5.30
C GLU A 30 -11.02 -19.08 5.82
N LYS A 31 -11.15 -19.20 7.15
CA LYS A 31 -12.02 -20.19 7.80
C LYS A 31 -13.51 -19.85 7.74
N ARG A 32 -13.88 -18.56 7.61
CA ARG A 32 -15.30 -18.16 7.44
C ARG A 32 -15.69 -18.31 5.96
N ARG A 33 -16.30 -19.45 5.63
CA ARG A 33 -16.85 -19.74 4.29
C ARG A 33 -18.08 -18.88 3.97
N ILE A 34 -17.88 -17.58 3.79
CA ILE A 34 -18.90 -16.70 3.20
C ILE A 34 -18.76 -16.82 1.70
N VAL A 35 -19.78 -17.39 1.08
CA VAL A 35 -19.86 -17.63 -0.35
C VAL A 35 -20.89 -16.67 -0.92
N PHE A 36 -20.46 -15.87 -1.90
CA PHE A 36 -21.34 -14.95 -2.61
C PHE A 36 -22.10 -15.68 -3.74
N PRO A 37 -23.26 -15.16 -4.15
CA PRO A 37 -24.04 -15.75 -5.25
C PRO A 37 -23.36 -15.59 -6.62
N VAL A 38 -22.36 -14.70 -6.72
CA VAL A 38 -21.64 -14.39 -7.95
C VAL A 38 -20.15 -14.74 -7.79
N THR A 39 -19.53 -15.11 -8.90
CA THR A 39 -18.07 -15.29 -8.96
C THR A 39 -17.35 -13.94 -8.98
N CYS A 40 -16.06 -13.93 -8.62
CA CYS A 40 -15.24 -12.72 -8.63
C CYS A 40 -15.13 -12.13 -10.05
N ARG A 41 -15.05 -12.97 -11.09
CA ARG A 41 -15.00 -12.54 -12.49
C ARG A 41 -16.33 -11.94 -12.95
N GLU A 42 -17.44 -12.65 -12.74
CA GLU A 42 -18.78 -12.16 -13.10
C GLU A 42 -19.08 -10.81 -12.46
N LEU A 43 -18.71 -10.65 -11.18
CA LEU A 43 -18.89 -9.38 -10.47
C LEU A 43 -18.04 -8.28 -11.10
N ALA A 44 -16.75 -8.52 -11.36
CA ALA A 44 -15.89 -7.51 -11.97
C ALA A 44 -16.42 -7.05 -13.34
N GLU A 45 -16.79 -8.01 -14.21
CA GLU A 45 -17.35 -7.72 -15.54
C GLU A 45 -18.71 -7.00 -15.46
N ALA A 46 -19.56 -7.34 -14.50
CA ALA A 46 -20.82 -6.63 -14.26
C ALA A 46 -20.59 -5.18 -13.84
N LEU A 47 -19.70 -4.95 -12.87
CA LEU A 47 -19.39 -3.60 -12.38
C LEU A 47 -18.72 -2.73 -13.44
N LEU A 48 -17.82 -3.30 -14.25
CA LEU A 48 -17.22 -2.59 -15.38
C LEU A 48 -18.26 -2.15 -16.40
N ARG A 49 -19.20 -3.04 -16.76
CA ARG A 49 -20.31 -2.72 -17.67
C ARG A 49 -21.24 -1.64 -17.10
N GLU A 50 -21.63 -1.76 -15.83
CA GLU A 50 -22.49 -0.78 -15.13
C GLU A 50 -21.88 0.63 -15.18
N ASN A 51 -20.55 0.73 -15.08
CA ASN A 51 -19.84 2.00 -15.05
C ASN A 51 -19.26 2.42 -16.42
N SER A 52 -19.63 1.72 -17.50
CA SER A 52 -19.13 1.98 -18.86
C SER A 52 -17.59 2.03 -18.97
N LEU A 53 -16.91 1.16 -18.19
CA LEU A 53 -15.45 1.06 -18.16
C LEU A 53 -14.97 -0.04 -19.10
N ASN A 54 -14.08 0.31 -20.02
CA ASN A 54 -13.48 -0.63 -20.96
C ASN A 54 -12.14 -1.17 -20.41
N TYR A 55 -12.22 -2.16 -19.52
CA TYR A 55 -11.08 -2.89 -18.96
C TYR A 55 -11.23 -4.39 -19.20
N GLU A 56 -10.12 -5.09 -19.43
CA GLU A 56 -10.05 -6.55 -19.48
C GLU A 56 -9.94 -7.13 -18.06
N VAL A 57 -10.64 -8.23 -17.76
CA VAL A 57 -10.51 -8.95 -16.49
C VAL A 57 -9.64 -10.20 -16.70
N VAL A 58 -8.49 -10.24 -16.02
CA VAL A 58 -7.52 -11.33 -16.09
C VAL A 58 -7.46 -12.06 -14.76
N CYS A 59 -7.92 -13.32 -14.73
CA CYS A 59 -7.84 -14.19 -13.56
C CYS A 59 -6.61 -15.09 -13.67
N GLY A 60 -5.70 -15.02 -12.70
CA GLY A 60 -4.39 -15.70 -12.80
C GLY A 60 -4.11 -16.78 -11.75
N GLY A 61 -5.04 -17.02 -10.81
CA GLY A 61 -4.72 -17.77 -9.59
C GLY A 61 -3.61 -17.10 -8.76
N SER A 62 -3.13 -17.77 -7.72
CA SER A 62 -2.30 -17.19 -6.64
C SER A 62 -0.95 -16.57 -7.06
N ARG A 63 -0.57 -16.64 -8.35
CA ARG A 63 0.72 -16.18 -8.86
C ARG A 63 0.80 -14.67 -9.10
N VAL A 64 -0.33 -13.96 -9.20
CA VAL A 64 -0.35 -12.51 -9.46
C VAL A 64 -1.15 -11.80 -8.37
N PRO A 65 -0.56 -10.82 -7.66
CA PRO A 65 -1.33 -10.01 -6.72
C PRO A 65 -2.40 -9.19 -7.45
N GLY A 66 -3.53 -8.97 -6.79
CA GLY A 66 -4.62 -8.15 -7.35
C GLY A 66 -4.11 -6.77 -7.65
N ARG A 67 -4.44 -6.28 -8.85
CA ARG A 67 -4.07 -4.92 -9.26
C ARG A 67 -4.91 -4.44 -10.43
N CYS A 68 -5.23 -3.16 -10.41
CA CYS A 68 -5.70 -2.40 -11.56
C CYS A 68 -4.51 -1.78 -12.32
N ASP A 69 -4.37 -2.13 -13.61
CA ASP A 69 -3.40 -1.51 -14.52
C ASP A 69 -4.12 -0.52 -15.45
N TRP A 70 -4.10 0.76 -15.08
CA TRP A 70 -4.71 1.84 -15.87
C TRP A 70 -4.07 2.02 -17.26
N LYS A 71 -2.78 1.66 -17.43
CA LYS A 71 -2.08 1.84 -18.71
C LYS A 71 -2.51 0.78 -19.72
N ARG A 72 -2.60 -0.47 -19.27
CA ARG A 72 -3.03 -1.60 -20.10
C ARG A 72 -4.54 -1.79 -20.13
N ARG A 73 -5.27 -1.05 -19.29
CA ARG A 73 -6.71 -1.22 -19.06
C ARG A 73 -7.05 -2.67 -18.70
N ALA A 74 -6.33 -3.21 -17.71
CA ALA A 74 -6.51 -4.58 -17.26
C ALA A 74 -6.69 -4.63 -15.73
N ILE A 75 -7.62 -5.46 -15.27
CA ILE A 75 -7.83 -5.81 -13.87
C ILE A 75 -7.32 -7.23 -13.67
N TYR A 76 -6.26 -7.36 -12.87
CA TYR A 76 -5.69 -8.65 -12.52
C TYR A 76 -6.26 -9.11 -11.18
N LEU A 77 -6.78 -10.35 -11.13
CA LEU A 77 -7.30 -10.98 -9.93
C LEU A 77 -6.39 -12.14 -9.51
N SER A 78 -6.12 -12.23 -8.19
CA SER A 78 -5.29 -13.29 -7.58
C SER A 78 -6.01 -14.62 -7.43
N TYR A 79 -7.30 -14.64 -7.71
CA TYR A 79 -8.14 -15.82 -7.57
C TYR A 79 -8.52 -16.35 -8.95
N GLU A 80 -8.86 -17.64 -8.99
CA GLU A 80 -9.48 -18.26 -10.17
C GLU A 80 -10.84 -17.63 -10.45
N SER A 81 -11.27 -17.67 -11.73
CA SER A 81 -12.49 -16.98 -12.19
C SER A 81 -13.73 -17.39 -11.42
N GLU A 82 -13.82 -18.66 -11.04
CA GLU A 82 -15.00 -19.26 -10.39
C GLU A 82 -15.04 -19.03 -8.88
N ASN A 83 -14.05 -18.33 -8.30
CA ASN A 83 -13.99 -18.17 -6.86
C ASN A 83 -15.07 -17.21 -6.36
N ARG A 84 -15.82 -17.66 -5.35
CA ARG A 84 -16.97 -16.95 -4.75
C ARG A 84 -16.74 -16.53 -3.31
N CYS A 85 -15.54 -16.77 -2.77
CA CYS A 85 -15.26 -16.42 -1.38
C CYS A 85 -15.23 -14.90 -1.19
N LEU A 86 -15.51 -14.43 0.04
CA LEU A 86 -15.51 -13.00 0.38
C LEU A 86 -14.24 -12.28 -0.09
N ALA A 87 -13.05 -12.86 0.12
CA ALA A 87 -11.80 -12.21 -0.26
C ALA A 87 -11.65 -12.05 -1.78
N ALA A 88 -12.06 -13.06 -2.57
CA ALA A 88 -11.99 -13.00 -4.03
C ALA A 88 -12.97 -11.96 -4.60
N VAL A 89 -14.20 -11.97 -4.10
CA VAL A 89 -15.27 -11.07 -4.55
C VAL A 89 -15.00 -9.64 -4.07
N PHE A 90 -14.39 -9.48 -2.89
CA PHE A 90 -13.89 -8.19 -2.41
C PHE A 90 -12.76 -7.64 -3.25
N GLN A 91 -11.74 -8.46 -3.55
CA GLN A 91 -10.64 -8.04 -4.43
C GLN A 91 -11.19 -7.59 -5.79
N ALA A 92 -12.09 -8.36 -6.41
CA ALA A 92 -12.71 -7.97 -7.68
C ALA A 92 -13.38 -6.60 -7.62
N ALA A 93 -14.23 -6.36 -6.61
CA ALA A 93 -14.90 -5.07 -6.46
C ALA A 93 -13.92 -3.92 -6.11
N HIS A 94 -12.84 -4.21 -5.38
CA HIS A 94 -11.80 -3.25 -5.01
C HIS A 94 -10.99 -2.80 -6.22
N GLU A 95 -10.53 -3.73 -7.06
CA GLU A 95 -9.78 -3.38 -8.27
C GLU A 95 -10.64 -2.63 -9.30
N VAL A 96 -11.93 -2.96 -9.40
CA VAL A 96 -12.86 -2.15 -10.20
C VAL A 96 -13.04 -0.75 -9.60
N GLY A 97 -13.00 -0.61 -8.27
CA GLY A 97 -12.98 0.70 -7.60
C GLY A 97 -11.81 1.57 -8.03
N HIS A 98 -10.60 1.00 -8.16
CA HIS A 98 -9.44 1.71 -8.72
C HIS A 98 -9.65 2.09 -10.20
N ALA A 99 -10.26 1.21 -11.00
CA ALA A 99 -10.59 1.52 -12.40
C ALA A 99 -11.62 2.66 -12.51
N PHE A 100 -12.63 2.65 -11.63
CA PHE A 100 -13.71 3.64 -11.58
C PHE A 100 -13.21 5.04 -11.19
N HIS A 101 -12.35 5.13 -10.17
CA HIS A 101 -11.81 6.42 -9.74
C HIS A 101 -10.64 6.91 -10.61
N GLY A 102 -10.01 6.02 -11.36
CA GLY A 102 -8.89 6.34 -12.25
C GLY A 102 -7.58 6.62 -11.50
N PRO A 103 -6.49 6.88 -12.25
CA PRO A 103 -5.16 7.03 -11.67
C PRO A 103 -5.03 8.35 -10.90
N MET A 104 -4.48 8.26 -9.70
CA MET A 104 -4.18 9.42 -8.88
C MET A 104 -3.09 10.33 -9.49
N PRO A 105 -3.14 11.66 -9.25
CA PRO A 105 -2.16 12.60 -9.79
C PRO A 105 -0.73 12.23 -9.42
N VAL A 106 -0.49 11.77 -8.19
CA VAL A 106 0.86 11.42 -7.70
C VAL A 106 1.40 10.16 -8.39
N VAL A 107 0.54 9.21 -8.80
CA VAL A 107 0.95 8.04 -9.59
C VAL A 107 1.56 8.47 -10.93
N ARG A 108 1.09 9.60 -11.50
CA ARG A 108 1.66 10.16 -12.74
C ARG A 108 3.04 10.79 -12.51
N ALA A 109 3.31 11.26 -11.30
CA ALA A 109 4.59 11.85 -10.90
C ALA A 109 5.55 10.84 -10.25
N LEU A 110 5.25 9.53 -10.30
CA LEU A 110 6.05 8.51 -9.61
C LEU A 110 7.52 8.47 -10.09
N SER A 111 7.76 8.71 -11.38
CA SER A 111 9.13 8.82 -11.93
C SER A 111 9.88 10.01 -11.34
N LEU A 112 9.21 11.16 -11.18
CA LEU A 112 9.78 12.35 -10.55
C LEU A 112 10.07 12.11 -9.07
N PHE A 113 9.19 11.39 -8.36
CA PHE A 113 9.41 10.99 -6.96
C PHE A 113 10.69 10.16 -6.81
N TRP A 114 10.88 9.13 -7.64
CA TRP A 114 12.08 8.30 -7.58
C TRP A 114 13.35 9.06 -8.00
N GLY A 115 13.24 9.97 -8.98
CA GLY A 115 14.34 10.88 -9.33
C GLY A 115 14.72 11.79 -8.15
N ALA A 116 13.74 12.41 -7.49
CA ALA A 116 13.95 13.24 -6.31
C ALA A 116 14.54 12.44 -5.14
N TYR A 117 14.10 11.19 -4.95
CA TYR A 117 14.66 10.30 -3.94
C TYR A 117 16.12 9.97 -4.19
N LEU A 118 16.51 9.69 -5.44
CA LEU A 118 17.90 9.45 -5.81
C LEU A 118 18.77 10.70 -5.56
N VAL A 119 18.30 11.87 -6.00
CA VAL A 119 18.99 13.14 -5.75
C VAL A 119 19.16 13.38 -4.25
N TRP A 120 18.13 13.09 -3.45
CA TRP A 120 18.20 13.20 -2.00
C TRP A 120 19.24 12.26 -1.38
N LEU A 121 19.34 11.01 -1.82
CA LEU A 121 20.39 10.09 -1.35
C LEU A 121 21.80 10.63 -1.64
N LEU A 122 22.01 11.21 -2.84
CA LEU A 122 23.26 11.85 -3.20
C LEU A 122 23.55 13.09 -2.34
N LEU A 123 22.53 13.89 -2.03
CA LEU A 123 22.66 15.02 -1.11
C LEU A 123 22.95 14.56 0.32
N CYS A 124 22.38 13.44 0.78
CA CYS A 124 22.74 12.84 2.07
C CYS A 124 24.20 12.41 2.09
N LEU A 125 24.69 11.78 1.02
CA LEU A 125 26.09 11.37 0.88
C LEU A 125 27.03 12.59 0.91
N TRP A 126 26.76 13.57 0.05
CA TRP A 126 27.54 14.80 -0.04
C TRP A 126 27.52 15.59 1.27
N GLY A 127 26.34 15.70 1.88
CA GLY A 127 26.19 16.34 3.17
C GLY A 127 27.02 15.64 4.25
N GLY A 128 27.17 14.32 4.20
CA GLY A 128 28.05 13.58 5.10
C GLY A 128 29.50 14.10 5.04
N LEU A 129 29.99 14.47 3.85
CA LEU A 129 31.33 15.02 3.65
C LEU A 129 31.48 16.42 4.26
N ALA A 130 30.51 17.31 4.02
CA ALA A 130 30.75 18.75 4.17
C ALA A 130 29.80 19.47 5.14
N TRP A 131 28.67 18.87 5.52
CA TRP A 131 27.59 19.56 6.23
C TRP A 131 27.50 19.19 7.71
N SER A 132 26.88 20.10 8.47
CA SER A 132 26.52 19.92 9.87
C SER A 132 25.31 19.00 10.04
N GLU A 133 25.17 18.38 11.21
CA GLU A 133 24.03 17.52 11.51
C GLU A 133 22.68 18.25 11.44
N GLY A 134 22.64 19.54 11.78
CA GLY A 134 21.43 20.36 11.67
C GLY A 134 20.91 20.47 10.23
N THR A 135 21.82 20.62 9.27
CA THR A 135 21.49 20.68 7.83
C THR A 135 20.94 19.34 7.32
N TRP A 136 21.52 18.23 7.80
CA TRP A 136 20.97 16.89 7.53
C TRP A 136 19.55 16.70 8.05
N ARG A 137 19.25 17.18 9.27
CA ARG A 137 17.90 17.08 9.86
C ARG A 137 16.87 17.82 9.02
N LEU A 138 17.22 18.99 8.48
CA LEU A 138 16.36 19.74 7.57
C LEU A 138 16.09 18.96 6.27
N LEU A 139 17.15 18.39 5.67
CA LEU A 139 17.03 17.57 4.46
C LEU A 139 16.17 16.31 4.69
N LEU A 140 16.29 15.70 5.86
CA LEU A 140 15.44 14.58 6.28
C LEU A 140 13.97 15.01 6.41
N ALA A 141 13.71 16.16 7.02
CA ALA A 141 12.35 16.67 7.20
C ALA A 141 11.64 16.91 5.86
N VAL A 142 12.32 17.50 4.88
CA VAL A 142 11.77 17.71 3.53
C VAL A 142 11.38 16.39 2.88
N MET A 143 12.26 15.38 2.93
CA MET A 143 11.97 14.08 2.36
C MET A 143 10.86 13.34 3.14
N ALA A 144 10.82 13.46 4.47
CA ALA A 144 9.73 12.92 5.28
C ALA A 144 8.38 13.54 4.90
N CYS A 145 8.32 14.84 4.59
CA CYS A 145 7.11 15.47 4.07
C CYS A 145 6.71 14.91 2.70
N LEU A 146 7.66 14.70 1.78
CA LEU A 146 7.38 14.10 0.47
C LEU A 146 6.84 12.66 0.58
N PHE A 147 7.45 11.84 1.44
CA PHE A 147 6.92 10.51 1.76
C PHE A 147 5.54 10.60 2.39
N GLY A 148 5.32 11.51 3.34
CA GLY A 148 4.02 11.74 3.98
C GLY A 148 2.92 12.03 2.96
N VAL A 149 3.16 12.95 2.02
CA VAL A 149 2.22 13.24 0.92
C VAL A 149 1.95 12.00 0.08
N ARG A 150 2.98 11.24 -0.28
CA ARG A 150 2.84 10.00 -1.06
C ARG A 150 2.03 8.93 -0.33
N ILE A 151 2.24 8.76 0.98
CA ILE A 151 1.49 7.82 1.82
C ILE A 151 0.02 8.24 1.88
N VAL A 152 -0.27 9.51 2.17
CA VAL A 152 -1.64 10.02 2.28
C VAL A 152 -2.39 9.85 0.96
N ASP A 153 -1.74 10.17 -0.16
CA ASP A 153 -2.32 10.00 -1.50
C ASP A 153 -2.62 8.52 -1.80
N SER A 154 -1.66 7.62 -1.54
CA SER A 154 -1.85 6.17 -1.70
C SER A 154 -2.98 5.65 -0.82
N TRP A 155 -3.02 6.09 0.44
CA TRP A 155 -4.04 5.68 1.39
C TRP A 155 -5.43 6.17 0.97
N PHE A 156 -5.53 7.40 0.44
CA PHE A 156 -6.78 7.93 -0.06
C PHE A 156 -7.29 7.19 -1.31
N ASP A 157 -6.38 6.71 -2.16
CA ASP A 157 -6.72 5.83 -3.29
C ASP A 157 -7.31 4.50 -2.82
N GLU A 158 -6.59 3.82 -1.93
CA GLU A 158 -7.01 2.56 -1.34
C GLU A 158 -8.36 2.70 -0.60
N LEU A 159 -8.53 3.75 0.20
CA LEU A 159 -9.79 4.01 0.91
C LEU A 159 -10.97 4.20 -0.06
N ARG A 160 -10.78 4.87 -1.19
CA ARG A 160 -11.85 5.09 -2.17
C ARG A 160 -12.23 3.78 -2.86
N ALA A 161 -11.24 3.01 -3.32
CA ALA A 161 -11.46 1.68 -3.89
C ALA A 161 -12.15 0.73 -2.88
N THR A 162 -11.68 0.71 -1.64
CA THR A 162 -12.26 -0.11 -0.55
C THR A 162 -13.70 0.31 -0.24
N ARG A 163 -13.99 1.62 -0.21
CA ARG A 163 -15.35 2.14 0.00
C ARG A 163 -16.28 1.80 -1.15
N TYR A 164 -15.80 1.91 -2.39
CA TYR A 164 -16.52 1.48 -3.57
C TYR A 164 -16.88 0.00 -3.48
N ALA A 165 -15.88 -0.87 -3.20
CA ALA A 165 -16.09 -2.30 -3.02
C ALA A 165 -17.14 -2.61 -1.96
N ARG A 166 -17.02 -2.00 -0.78
CA ARG A 166 -18.00 -2.14 0.30
C ARG A 166 -19.41 -1.77 -0.15
N ASN A 167 -19.57 -0.67 -0.89
CA ASN A 167 -20.89 -0.21 -1.33
C ASN A 167 -21.50 -1.15 -2.35
N GLN A 168 -20.71 -1.74 -3.25
CA GLN A 168 -21.19 -2.73 -4.20
C GLN A 168 -21.56 -4.05 -3.52
N LEU A 169 -20.71 -4.55 -2.62
CA LEU A 169 -20.96 -5.82 -1.93
C LEU A 169 -22.10 -5.77 -0.94
N LYS A 170 -22.35 -4.62 -0.31
CA LYS A 170 -23.55 -4.42 0.54
C LYS A 170 -24.85 -4.70 -0.19
N LYS A 171 -24.90 -4.51 -1.52
CA LYS A 171 -26.09 -4.80 -2.35
C LYS A 171 -26.32 -6.31 -2.52
N LEU A 172 -25.25 -7.11 -2.39
CA LEU A 172 -25.27 -8.57 -2.59
C LEU A 172 -25.43 -9.37 -1.29
N VAL A 173 -25.38 -8.67 -0.16
CA VAL A 173 -25.38 -9.27 1.17
C VAL A 173 -26.74 -9.04 1.85
N VAL A 174 -27.39 -10.11 2.29
CA VAL A 174 -28.73 -10.04 2.90
C VAL A 174 -28.64 -10.21 4.42
N GLY A 175 -27.79 -11.12 4.91
CA GLY A 175 -27.68 -11.49 6.32
C GLY A 175 -26.77 -10.59 7.15
N ASP A 176 -27.07 -10.49 8.45
CA ASP A 176 -26.29 -9.65 9.37
C ASP A 176 -24.87 -10.19 9.62
N THR A 177 -24.69 -11.52 9.55
CA THR A 177 -23.38 -12.18 9.65
C THR A 177 -22.44 -11.77 8.52
N GLU A 178 -22.96 -11.75 7.29
CA GLU A 178 -22.24 -11.36 6.09
C GLU A 178 -21.93 -9.85 6.11
N LYS A 179 -22.88 -9.01 6.56
CA LYS A 179 -22.65 -7.57 6.74
C LYS A 179 -21.52 -7.29 7.73
N ARG A 180 -21.50 -8.00 8.87
CA ARG A 180 -20.44 -7.88 9.88
C ARG A 180 -19.10 -8.36 9.34
N ALA A 181 -19.08 -9.47 8.59
CA ALA A 181 -17.85 -9.97 7.99
C ALA A 181 -17.28 -9.01 6.95
N LEU A 182 -18.13 -8.41 6.10
CA LEU A 182 -17.72 -7.37 5.15
C LEU A 182 -17.17 -6.12 5.87
N GLN A 183 -17.78 -5.71 6.99
CA GLN A 183 -17.29 -4.59 7.79
C GLN A 183 -15.92 -4.89 8.44
N LEU A 184 -15.74 -6.09 8.98
CA LEU A 184 -14.45 -6.51 9.53
C LEU A 184 -13.39 -6.60 8.44
N HIS A 185 -13.72 -7.17 7.28
CA HIS A 185 -12.81 -7.26 6.14
C HIS A 185 -12.35 -5.88 5.68
N PHE A 186 -13.28 -4.95 5.53
CA PHE A 186 -13.00 -3.55 5.25
C PHE A 186 -12.05 -2.94 6.30
N ALA A 187 -12.31 -3.17 7.59
CA ALA A 187 -11.51 -2.59 8.67
C ALA A 187 -10.06 -3.09 8.64
N ALA A 188 -9.83 -4.40 8.50
CA ALA A 188 -8.46 -4.90 8.49
C ALA A 188 -7.75 -4.64 7.14
N TYR A 189 -8.46 -4.56 6.01
CA TYR A 189 -7.88 -4.10 4.74
C TYR A 189 -7.41 -2.63 4.84
N CYS A 190 -8.21 -1.75 5.46
CA CYS A 190 -7.79 -0.37 5.72
C CYS A 190 -6.54 -0.31 6.61
N LEU A 191 -6.41 -1.25 7.54
CA LEU A 191 -5.34 -1.30 8.52
C LEU A 191 -4.03 -1.82 7.91
N THR A 192 -4.05 -2.89 7.10
CA THR A 192 -2.89 -3.40 6.36
C THR A 192 -2.28 -2.30 5.48
N HIS A 193 -3.14 -1.51 4.84
CA HIS A 193 -2.75 -0.52 3.86
C HIS A 193 -2.25 0.80 4.47
N ILE A 194 -2.34 0.96 5.79
CA ILE A 194 -1.65 2.02 6.54
C ILE A 194 -0.25 1.56 6.94
N VAL A 195 -0.10 0.32 7.41
CA VAL A 195 1.16 -0.18 8.00
C VAL A 195 2.27 -0.34 6.97
N LEU A 196 1.94 -0.90 5.81
CA LEU A 196 2.93 -1.18 4.77
C LEU A 196 3.60 0.11 4.26
N PRO A 197 2.87 1.15 3.83
CA PRO A 197 3.49 2.40 3.35
C PRO A 197 4.33 3.12 4.41
N VAL A 198 3.90 3.11 5.67
CA VAL A 198 4.65 3.70 6.79
C VAL A 198 5.97 2.96 7.00
N SER A 199 5.92 1.62 6.98
CA SER A 199 7.11 0.77 7.16
C SER A 199 8.12 0.94 6.02
N PHE A 200 7.65 0.98 4.77
CA PHE A 200 8.50 1.28 3.61
C PHE A 200 9.12 2.67 3.72
N SER A 201 8.34 3.68 4.09
CA SER A 201 8.84 5.05 4.20
C SER A 201 9.88 5.20 5.30
N ALA A 202 9.69 4.54 6.45
CA ALA A 202 10.69 4.48 7.51
C ALA A 202 12.00 3.81 7.04
N ALA A 203 11.91 2.72 6.26
CA ALA A 203 13.07 2.07 5.67
C ALA A 203 13.81 2.97 4.67
N PHE A 204 13.09 3.64 3.77
CA PHE A 204 13.69 4.56 2.80
C PHE A 204 14.32 5.80 3.44
N LEU A 205 13.72 6.35 4.50
CA LEU A 205 14.29 7.44 5.29
C LEU A 205 15.57 7.00 6.02
N SER A 206 15.58 5.76 6.53
CA SER A 206 16.78 5.16 7.14
C SER A 206 17.93 5.03 6.13
N GLY A 207 17.62 4.80 4.85
CA GLY A 207 18.60 4.82 3.77
C GLY A 207 19.41 6.12 3.69
N GLY A 208 18.77 7.28 3.85
CA GLY A 208 19.49 8.56 3.86
C GLY A 208 20.44 8.73 5.05
N ARG A 209 20.11 8.14 6.21
CA ARG A 209 21.03 8.10 7.35
C ARG A 209 22.27 7.26 7.03
N VAL A 210 22.10 6.12 6.38
CA VAL A 210 23.22 5.27 5.93
C VAL A 210 24.13 6.01 4.97
N PHE A 211 23.58 6.68 3.96
CA PHE A 211 24.35 7.47 2.99
C PHE A 211 25.11 8.63 3.65
N TRP A 212 24.47 9.31 4.60
CA TRP A 212 25.14 10.36 5.38
C TRP A 212 26.31 9.83 6.22
N CYS A 213 26.11 8.73 6.95
CA CYS A 213 27.18 8.10 7.73
C CYS A 213 28.33 7.65 6.82
N PHE A 214 28.02 7.09 5.65
CA PHE A 214 29.03 6.71 4.66
C PHE A 214 29.82 7.92 4.14
N GLY A 215 29.14 9.04 3.85
CA GLY A 215 29.81 10.30 3.51
C GLY A 215 30.74 10.80 4.61
N LYS A 216 30.33 10.73 5.88
CA LYS A 216 31.21 11.08 7.02
C LYS A 216 32.46 10.21 7.07
N LEU A 217 32.34 8.91 6.79
CA LEU A 217 33.48 7.98 6.75
C LEU A 217 34.46 8.34 5.62
N LEU A 218 33.93 8.65 4.43
CA LEU A 218 34.76 9.05 3.28
C LEU A 218 35.50 10.37 3.55
N GLY A 219 34.83 11.36 4.15
CA GLY A 219 35.45 12.65 4.51
C GLY A 219 36.42 12.56 5.70
N GLY A 220 36.19 11.61 6.61
CA GLY A 220 37.07 11.33 7.76
C GLY A 220 38.30 10.48 7.43
N SER A 221 38.43 9.96 6.20
CA SER A 221 39.60 9.20 5.75
C SER A 221 40.71 10.08 5.17
N GLY A 222 40.55 11.42 5.22
CA GLY A 222 41.51 12.40 4.69
C GLY A 222 42.20 13.28 5.74
N ILE A 223 42.08 12.94 7.03
CA ILE A 223 42.82 13.61 8.13
C ILE A 223 43.48 12.51 8.99
N CYS A 224 44.53 11.93 8.43
CA CYS A 224 45.66 11.35 9.17
C CYS A 224 46.93 11.90 8.51
#